data_AF-W7E990-F1
#
_entry.id   AF-W7E990-F1
#
_cell.length_a   1.000
_cell.length_b   1.000
_cell.length_c   1.000
_cell.angle_alpha   90.00
_cell.angle_beta   90.00
_cell.angle_gamma   90.00
#
_symmetry.space_group_name_H-M   'P 1'
#
loop_
_entity.id
_entity.type
_entity.pdbx_description
1 polymer ?
#
loop_
_entity_poly.entity_id
_entity_poly.type
_entity_poly.pdbx_seq_one_letter_code
_entity_poly.pdbx_strand_id
1 'polypeptide(L)'
;MESSNGLGAKVAIPRLKQPDQQTVLPRPPCIRSERVDKACNRCRKRKMKCSGTRPRCINCTKYDEDCIYHLSRRDRLREATYKNEVLSILLKDICGVLDDEYKKRVDYVLKEFDNDTPPLSLSVHTKSWKKRSMTSSSNEMNCDRQAFD
;
A
#
# COMPACT_ATOMS: atom_id res chain seq x y z
N MET A 1 -18.00 -25.79 40.05
CA MET A 1 -17.56 -24.42 39.68
C MET A 1 -17.77 -24.28 38.19
N GLU A 2 -18.96 -23.87 37.75
CA GLU A 2 -19.28 -23.68 36.33
C GLU A 2 -18.92 -22.25 35.90
N SER A 3 -18.04 -22.14 34.92
CA SER A 3 -17.56 -20.86 34.38
C SER A 3 -18.46 -20.41 33.24
N SER A 4 -19.26 -19.37 33.47
CA SER A 4 -20.09 -18.76 32.44
C SER A 4 -19.26 -17.85 31.53
N ASN A 5 -18.90 -18.34 30.34
CA ASN A 5 -18.32 -17.52 29.28
C ASN A 5 -19.43 -16.76 28.54
N GLY A 6 -19.69 -15.53 28.96
CA GLY A 6 -20.62 -14.62 28.27
C GLY A 6 -20.05 -14.10 26.95
N LEU A 7 -20.48 -14.69 25.83
CA LEU A 7 -20.34 -14.07 24.51
C LEU A 7 -21.34 -12.91 24.42
N GLY A 8 -20.88 -11.70 24.74
CA GLY A 8 -21.71 -10.50 24.62
C GLY A 8 -22.21 -10.30 23.18
N ALA A 9 -23.52 -10.40 22.98
CA ALA A 9 -24.16 -10.19 21.70
C ALA A 9 -23.97 -8.74 21.22
N LYS A 10 -23.56 -8.56 19.95
CA LYS A 10 -23.46 -7.23 19.33
C LYS A 10 -24.86 -6.71 19.05
N VAL A 11 -25.27 -5.69 19.79
CA VAL A 11 -26.55 -5.01 19.59
C VAL A 11 -26.41 -4.00 18.45
N ALA A 12 -27.32 -4.05 17.47
CA ALA A 12 -27.41 -3.03 16.43
C ALA A 12 -27.94 -1.73 17.05
N ILE A 13 -27.15 -0.66 17.00
CA ILE A 13 -27.60 0.68 17.43
C ILE A 13 -28.52 1.24 16.35
N PRO A 14 -29.81 1.52 16.64
CA PRO A 14 -30.72 2.14 15.68
C PRO A 14 -30.22 3.52 15.27
N ARG A 15 -30.34 3.85 13.97
CA ARG A 15 -30.05 5.22 13.51
C ARG A 15 -31.12 6.16 14.08
N LEU A 16 -30.72 7.07 14.96
CA LEU A 16 -31.58 8.17 15.42
C LEU A 16 -32.07 8.93 14.19
N LYS A 17 -33.40 9.00 14.01
CA LYS A 17 -34.03 9.85 12.99
C LYS A 17 -33.69 11.29 13.37
N GLN A 18 -32.83 11.93 12.60
CA GLN A 18 -32.52 13.34 12.75
C GLN A 18 -33.84 14.12 12.56
N PRO A 19 -34.22 15.04 13.47
CA PRO A 19 -35.41 15.86 13.28
C PRO A 19 -35.26 16.64 11.98
N ASP A 20 -36.25 16.50 11.11
CA ASP A 20 -36.34 17.17 9.82
C ASP A 20 -36.65 18.66 10.09
N GLN A 21 -35.63 19.45 10.43
CA GLN A 21 -35.73 20.91 10.43
C GLN A 21 -35.67 21.38 8.97
N GLN A 22 -36.78 21.18 8.27
CA GLN A 22 -37.10 21.87 7.02
C GLN A 22 -37.41 23.33 7.33
N THR A 23 -36.35 24.12 7.48
CA THR A 23 -36.41 25.55 7.16
C THR A 23 -35.79 25.70 5.77
N VAL A 24 -36.67 25.87 4.78
CA VAL A 24 -36.32 26.02 3.37
C VAL A 24 -35.63 27.39 3.19
N LEU A 25 -34.32 27.42 3.35
CA LEU A 25 -33.48 28.42 2.69
C LEU A 25 -32.81 27.74 1.49
N PRO A 26 -32.67 28.41 0.33
CA PRO A 26 -31.95 27.86 -0.81
C PRO A 26 -30.52 27.60 -0.34
N ARG A 27 -30.20 26.35 -0.05
CA ARG A 27 -28.84 25.94 0.29
C ARG A 27 -28.03 26.27 -0.97
N PRO A 28 -27.05 27.21 -0.93
CA PRO A 28 -26.23 27.48 -2.09
C PRO A 28 -25.68 26.14 -2.57
N PRO A 29 -25.65 25.87 -3.90
CA PRO A 29 -25.24 24.58 -4.41
C PRO A 29 -23.96 24.20 -3.69
N CYS A 30 -24.07 23.20 -2.80
CA CYS A 30 -22.92 22.73 -2.08
C CYS A 30 -22.08 22.12 -3.17
N ILE A 31 -21.10 22.88 -3.68
CA ILE A 31 -20.06 22.35 -4.54
C ILE A 31 -19.40 21.34 -3.62
N ARG A 32 -19.86 20.08 -3.73
CA ARG A 32 -19.38 18.96 -2.95
C ARG A 32 -17.94 18.89 -3.38
N SER A 33 -17.05 19.47 -2.58
CA SER A 33 -15.62 19.51 -2.87
C SER A 33 -15.26 18.09 -3.25
N GLU A 34 -14.93 17.89 -4.52
CA GLU A 34 -14.74 16.57 -5.08
C GLU A 34 -13.81 15.81 -4.14
N ARG A 35 -14.23 14.60 -3.76
CA ARG A 35 -13.53 13.86 -2.72
C ARG A 35 -12.12 13.63 -3.22
N VAL A 36 -11.15 14.27 -2.59
CA VAL A 36 -9.75 14.17 -3.00
C VAL A 36 -9.29 12.72 -2.82
N ASP A 37 -8.87 12.08 -3.92
CA ASP A 37 -8.37 10.70 -3.90
C ASP A 37 -7.19 10.52 -2.96
N LYS A 38 -6.34 11.56 -2.86
CA LYS A 38 -5.10 11.52 -2.07
C LYS A 38 -4.84 12.85 -1.39
N ALA A 39 -4.87 12.85 -0.05
CA ALA A 39 -4.35 13.97 0.73
C ALA A 39 -2.83 14.06 0.64
N CYS A 40 -2.28 15.28 0.66
CA CYS A 40 -0.84 15.53 0.77
C CYS A 40 -0.29 15.01 2.12
N ASN A 41 1.04 14.86 2.20
CA ASN A 41 1.70 14.29 3.38
C ASN A 41 1.47 15.13 4.65
N ARG A 42 1.55 16.45 4.55
CA ARG A 42 1.29 17.35 5.68
C ARG A 42 -0.11 17.15 6.26
N CYS A 43 -1.14 17.17 5.39
CA CYS A 43 -2.52 16.99 5.85
C CYS A 43 -2.78 15.58 6.38
N ARG A 44 -2.12 14.54 5.82
CA ARG A 44 -2.14 13.19 6.39
C ARG A 44 -1.52 13.17 7.79
N LYS A 45 -0.32 13.74 7.95
CA LYS A 45 0.40 13.81 9.25
C LYS A 45 -0.41 14.56 10.31
N ARG A 46 -1.04 15.68 9.93
CA ARG A 46 -1.92 16.48 10.81
C ARG A 46 -3.37 15.98 10.90
N LYS A 47 -3.73 14.87 10.24
CA LYS A 47 -5.08 14.27 10.20
C LYS A 47 -6.19 15.27 9.87
N MET A 48 -5.93 16.22 8.97
CA MET A 48 -6.89 17.26 8.59
C MET A 48 -7.37 17.09 7.14
N LYS A 49 -8.52 17.70 6.80
CA LYS A 49 -9.06 17.66 5.43
C LYS A 49 -8.09 18.34 4.46
N CYS A 50 -7.67 17.61 3.43
CA CYS A 50 -6.88 18.16 2.33
C CYS A 50 -7.83 18.65 1.23
N SER A 51 -7.57 19.82 0.65
CA SER A 51 -8.34 20.36 -0.47
C SER A 51 -7.98 19.74 -1.82
N GLY A 52 -6.83 19.06 -1.93
CA GLY A 52 -6.42 18.39 -3.18
C GLY A 52 -5.98 19.31 -4.32
N THR A 53 -6.07 20.63 -4.13
CA THR A 53 -5.64 21.64 -5.11
C THR A 53 -4.15 21.47 -5.42
N ARG A 54 -3.79 21.53 -6.71
CA ARG A 54 -2.40 21.45 -7.20
C ARG A 54 -1.97 22.82 -7.74
N PRO A 55 -0.73 23.27 -7.51
CA PRO A 55 0.41 22.54 -6.94
C PRO A 55 0.42 22.43 -5.40
N ARG A 56 -0.27 23.34 -4.68
CA ARG A 56 -0.37 23.35 -3.21
C ARG A 56 -1.81 23.26 -2.72
N CYS A 57 -2.00 22.51 -1.63
CA CYS A 57 -3.27 22.42 -0.92
C CYS A 57 -3.59 23.74 -0.19
N ILE A 58 -4.86 24.15 -0.08
CA ILE A 58 -5.30 25.42 0.56
C ILE A 58 -4.72 25.55 1.96
N ASN A 59 -4.74 24.48 2.76
CA ASN A 59 -4.17 24.53 4.11
C ASN A 59 -2.66 24.72 4.05
N CYS A 60 -1.99 24.04 3.13
CA CYS A 60 -0.55 24.11 2.95
C CYS A 60 -0.14 25.50 2.49
N THR A 61 -0.96 26.18 1.68
CA THR A 61 -0.82 27.60 1.32
C THR A 61 -0.98 28.51 2.53
N LYS A 62 -2.00 28.29 3.36
CA LYS A 62 -2.28 29.12 4.54
C LYS A 62 -1.20 29.06 5.61
N TYR A 63 -0.63 27.88 5.85
CA TYR A 63 0.40 27.67 6.88
C TYR A 63 1.82 27.83 6.33
N ASP A 64 1.94 28.19 5.06
CA ASP A 64 3.19 28.26 4.29
C ASP A 64 4.16 27.09 4.48
N GLU A 65 3.61 25.87 4.36
CA GLU A 65 4.34 24.64 4.63
C GLU A 65 4.42 23.74 3.39
N ASP A 66 5.39 22.82 3.42
CA ASP A 66 5.68 21.90 2.33
C ASP A 66 4.48 21.03 1.96
N CYS A 67 4.00 21.22 0.74
CA CYS A 67 2.88 20.48 0.18
C CYS A 67 3.36 19.34 -0.73
N ILE A 68 3.89 18.29 -0.11
CA ILE A 68 4.41 17.15 -0.86
C ILE A 68 3.34 16.07 -0.96
N TYR A 69 3.16 15.53 -2.17
CA TYR A 69 2.35 14.34 -2.43
C TYR A 69 3.28 13.16 -2.73
N HIS A 70 3.60 12.34 -1.72
CA HIS A 70 4.42 11.15 -1.96
C HIS A 70 3.67 10.10 -2.78
N LEU A 71 4.37 9.48 -3.73
CA LEU A 71 3.92 8.25 -4.40
C LEU A 71 3.51 7.19 -3.38
N SER A 72 2.42 6.47 -3.66
CA SER A 72 2.01 5.38 -2.77
C SER A 72 3.06 4.27 -2.79
N ARG A 73 3.05 3.38 -1.79
CA ARG A 73 3.95 2.21 -1.80
C ARG A 73 3.81 1.41 -3.10
N ARG A 74 2.59 1.27 -3.62
CA ARG A 74 2.31 0.59 -4.88
C ARG A 74 2.93 1.33 -6.08
N ASP A 75 2.80 2.64 -6.14
CA ASP A 75 3.34 3.44 -7.26
C ASP A 75 4.88 3.40 -7.25
N ARG A 76 5.50 3.49 -6.07
CA ARG A 76 6.96 3.38 -5.91
C ARG A 76 7.48 2.01 -6.38
N LEU A 77 6.76 0.94 -6.04
CA LEU A 77 7.11 -0.41 -6.50
C LEU A 77 7.00 -0.53 -8.02
N ARG A 78 5.93 0.01 -8.62
CA ARG A 78 5.76 0.02 -10.08
C ARG A 78 6.87 0.80 -10.79
N GLU A 79 7.22 1.96 -10.25
CA GLU A 79 8.32 2.78 -10.79
C GLU A 79 9.65 2.02 -10.72
N ALA A 80 9.92 1.35 -9.59
CA ALA A 80 11.13 0.54 -9.44
C ALA A 80 11.17 -0.63 -10.42
N THR A 81 10.05 -1.35 -10.60
CA THR A 81 9.99 -2.45 -11.57
C THR A 81 10.18 -1.96 -13.00
N TYR A 82 9.56 -0.83 -13.36
CA TYR A 82 9.72 -0.24 -14.68
C TYR A 82 11.17 0.18 -14.94
N LYS A 83 11.82 0.84 -13.98
CA LYS A 83 13.24 1.20 -14.10
C LYS A 83 14.14 0.00 -14.25
N ASN A 84 13.92 -1.06 -13.47
CA ASN A 84 14.69 -2.29 -13.57
C ASN A 84 14.52 -2.93 -14.96
N GLU A 85 13.30 -2.98 -15.48
CA GLU A 85 13.01 -3.50 -16.82
C GLU A 85 13.73 -2.70 -17.92
N VAL A 86 13.64 -1.36 -17.87
CA VAL A 86 14.32 -0.47 -18.81
C VAL A 86 15.84 -0.64 -18.75
N LEU A 87 16.41 -0.77 -17.55
CA LEU A 87 17.84 -1.02 -17.38
C LEU A 87 18.25 -2.37 -17.97
N SER A 88 17.46 -3.43 -17.75
CA SER A 88 17.72 -4.75 -18.33
C SER A 88 17.67 -4.73 -19.87
N ILE A 89 16.75 -3.96 -20.46
CA ILE A 89 16.68 -3.79 -21.93
C ILE A 89 17.92 -3.05 -22.43
N LEU A 90 18.26 -1.91 -21.82
CA LEU A 90 19.43 -1.12 -22.22
C LEU A 90 20.74 -1.92 -22.16
N LEU A 91 20.91 -2.75 -21.12
CA LEU A 91 22.09 -3.61 -20.99
C LEU A 91 22.17 -4.64 -22.13
N LYS A 92 21.04 -5.24 -22.53
CA LYS A 92 20.98 -6.17 -23.68
C LYS A 92 21.29 -5.47 -25.00
N ASP A 93 20.83 -4.24 -25.18
CA ASP A 93 21.11 -3.45 -26.39
C ASP A 93 22.60 -3.13 -26.50
N ILE A 94 23.23 -2.72 -25.39
CA ILE A 94 24.66 -2.38 -25.36
C ILE A 94 25.54 -3.63 -25.57
N CYS A 95 25.07 -4.83 -25.19
CA CYS A 95 25.77 -6.08 -25.50
C CYS A 95 26.02 -6.28 -27.00
N GLY A 96 25.29 -5.64 -27.92
CA GLY A 96 25.63 -5.69 -29.34
C GLY A 96 27.03 -5.15 -29.67
N VAL A 97 27.55 -4.22 -28.85
CA VAL A 97 28.77 -3.43 -29.13
C VAL A 97 29.95 -3.82 -28.22
N LEU A 98 29.70 -4.52 -27.11
CA LEU A 98 30.76 -4.93 -26.16
C LEU A 98 31.65 -6.06 -26.72
N ASP A 99 32.75 -6.38 -26.05
CA ASP A 99 33.51 -7.61 -26.34
C ASP A 99 32.80 -8.85 -25.80
N ASP A 100 33.08 -10.02 -26.38
CA ASP A 100 32.42 -11.28 -26.02
C ASP A 100 32.57 -11.66 -24.54
N GLU A 101 33.68 -11.27 -23.90
CA GLU A 101 33.89 -11.49 -22.47
C GLU A 101 32.90 -10.68 -21.62
N TYR A 102 32.73 -9.39 -21.94
CA TYR A 102 31.81 -8.51 -21.22
C TYR A 102 30.34 -8.87 -21.51
N LYS A 103 30.01 -9.28 -22.75
CA LYS A 103 28.68 -9.79 -23.10
C LYS A 103 28.29 -11.00 -22.25
N LYS A 104 29.18 -12.00 -22.17
CA LYS A 104 28.95 -13.21 -21.35
C LYS A 104 28.72 -12.86 -19.88
N ARG A 105 29.45 -11.87 -19.36
CA ARG A 105 29.28 -11.40 -17.99
C ARG A 105 27.92 -10.75 -17.76
N VAL A 106 27.46 -9.90 -18.68
CA VAL A 106 26.14 -9.26 -18.61
C VAL A 106 25.01 -10.31 -18.70
N ASP A 107 25.11 -11.25 -19.64
CA ASP A 107 24.11 -12.30 -19.82
C ASP A 107 24.01 -13.23 -18.62
N TYR A 108 25.14 -13.63 -18.01
CA TYR A 108 25.15 -14.44 -16.81
C TYR A 108 24.40 -13.76 -15.66
N VAL A 109 24.72 -12.48 -15.42
CA VAL A 109 24.11 -11.68 -14.35
C VAL A 109 22.60 -11.48 -14.61
N LEU A 110 22.19 -11.13 -15.83
CA LEU A 110 20.78 -10.95 -16.16
C LEU A 110 19.98 -12.25 -15.99
N LYS A 111 20.56 -13.40 -16.38
CA LYS A 111 19.93 -14.71 -16.22
C LYS A 111 19.73 -15.13 -14.77
N GLU A 112 20.62 -14.70 -13.86
CA GLU A 112 20.47 -14.95 -12.42
C GLU A 112 19.21 -14.27 -11.87
N PHE A 113 18.95 -13.01 -12.26
CA PHE A 113 17.79 -12.24 -11.82
C PHE A 113 16.45 -12.63 -12.46
N ASP A 114 16.46 -13.28 -13.64
CA ASP A 114 15.23 -13.79 -14.28
C ASP A 114 14.57 -14.92 -13.45
N ASN A 115 15.32 -15.63 -12.61
CA ASN A 115 14.79 -16.71 -11.76
C ASN A 115 14.03 -16.20 -10.52
N ASP A 116 14.28 -14.96 -10.09
CA ASP A 116 13.61 -14.31 -8.95
C ASP A 116 12.40 -13.46 -9.36
N THR A 117 12.12 -13.36 -10.66
CA THR A 117 11.03 -12.53 -11.20
C THR A 117 9.81 -13.42 -11.48
N PRO A 118 8.75 -13.41 -10.63
CA PRO A 118 7.52 -14.08 -10.98
C PRO A 118 7.02 -13.55 -12.32
N PRO A 119 6.55 -14.42 -13.24
CA PRO A 119 6.20 -14.01 -14.59
C PRO A 119 5.17 -12.88 -14.55
N LEU A 120 5.49 -11.79 -15.25
CA LEU A 120 4.58 -10.68 -15.52
C LEU A 120 3.41 -11.21 -16.37
N SER A 121 2.41 -11.79 -15.72
CA SER A 121 1.09 -11.86 -16.33
C SER A 121 0.45 -10.47 -16.17
N LEU A 122 0.35 -9.75 -17.29
CA LEU A 122 -0.72 -8.77 -17.48
C LEU A 122 -2.06 -9.50 -17.36
N SER A 123 -2.48 -9.74 -16.13
CA SER A 123 -3.78 -10.30 -15.78
C SER A 123 -4.21 -9.57 -14.53
N VAL A 124 -5.01 -8.53 -14.73
CA VAL A 124 -5.78 -7.90 -13.68
C VAL A 124 -6.71 -8.97 -13.11
N HIS A 125 -6.26 -9.68 -12.09
CA HIS A 125 -7.14 -10.46 -11.24
C HIS A 125 -7.00 -9.96 -9.82
N THR A 126 -7.95 -9.12 -9.45
CA THR A 126 -8.23 -8.77 -8.06
C THR A 126 -8.57 -10.06 -7.30
N LYS A 127 -7.59 -10.66 -6.63
CA LYS A 127 -7.86 -11.75 -5.69
C LYS A 127 -7.52 -11.27 -4.28
N SER A 128 -8.60 -10.99 -3.57
CA SER A 128 -8.75 -10.82 -2.13
C SER A 128 -7.66 -11.54 -1.33
N TRP A 129 -6.99 -10.78 -0.48
CA TRP A 129 -6.06 -11.24 0.55
C TRP A 129 -6.78 -12.20 1.51
N LYS A 130 -6.83 -13.50 1.19
CA LYS A 130 -7.20 -14.51 2.17
C LYS A 130 -5.99 -14.75 3.08
N LYS A 131 -6.18 -14.30 4.33
CA LYS A 131 -5.48 -14.63 5.57
C LYS A 131 -4.81 -16.01 5.48
N ARG A 132 -3.48 -16.07 5.53
CA ARG A 132 -2.75 -17.32 5.76
C ARG A 132 -3.10 -17.79 7.18
N SER A 133 -3.84 -18.89 7.28
CA SER A 133 -3.97 -19.66 8.51
C SER A 133 -2.60 -20.25 8.85
N MET A 134 -2.16 -20.04 10.09
CA MET A 134 -1.07 -20.78 10.70
C MET A 134 -1.51 -22.23 10.87
N THR A 135 -0.83 -23.15 10.21
CA THR A 135 -0.94 -24.59 10.50
C THR A 135 0.19 -24.95 11.43
N SER A 136 -0.18 -25.29 12.67
CA SER A 136 0.66 -25.99 13.63
C SER A 136 1.11 -27.34 13.05
N SER A 137 2.42 -27.58 12.99
CA SER A 137 2.94 -28.95 12.85
C SER A 137 3.81 -29.24 14.05
N SER A 138 3.29 -30.14 14.89
CA SER A 138 4.00 -30.78 15.99
C SER A 138 5.25 -31.46 15.44
N ASN A 139 6.40 -31.16 16.02
CA ASN A 139 7.51 -32.10 16.12
C ASN A 139 7.99 -32.01 17.56
N GLU A 140 7.59 -32.98 18.36
CA GLU A 140 8.24 -33.26 19.63
C GLU A 140 9.66 -33.74 19.35
N MET A 141 10.63 -33.09 19.98
CA MET A 141 11.94 -33.68 20.27
C MET A 141 12.34 -33.17 21.64
N ASN A 142 12.26 -34.09 22.59
CA ASN A 142 12.60 -33.93 23.99
C ASN A 142 14.14 -33.78 24.14
N CYS A 143 14.58 -32.83 24.95
CA CYS A 143 15.89 -32.89 25.61
C CYS A 143 15.81 -32.20 26.97
N ASP A 144 15.72 -33.03 27.99
CA ASP A 144 16.16 -32.74 29.35
C ASP A 144 17.56 -32.09 29.35
N ARG A 145 17.76 -31.01 30.12
CA ARG A 145 18.48 -31.07 31.40
C ARG A 145 18.90 -29.71 31.95
N GLN A 146 18.63 -29.59 33.25
CA GLN A 146 19.36 -28.92 34.33
C GLN A 146 19.45 -27.38 34.39
N ALA A 147 18.78 -26.87 35.43
CA ALA A 147 19.11 -25.67 36.17
C ALA A 147 20.39 -25.85 37.01
N PHE A 148 21.15 -24.76 37.19
CA PHE A 148 22.05 -24.33 38.29
C PHE A 148 22.59 -22.95 37.83
N ASP A 149 22.67 -21.84 38.57
CA ASP A 149 22.34 -21.39 39.93
C ASP A 149 21.91 -19.92 39.81
#